data_AF-A0A2U3LW53-F1
#
_entry.id   AF-A0A2U3LW53-F1
#
_cell.length_a   1.000
_cell.length_b   1.000
_cell.length_c   1.000
_cell.angle_alpha   90.00
_cell.angle_beta   90.00
_cell.angle_gamma   90.00
#
_symmetry.space_group_name_H-M   'P 1'
#
loop_
_entity.id
_entity.type
_entity.pdbx_description
1 polymer ?
#
loop_
_entity_poly.entity_id
_entity_poly.type
_entity_poly.pdbx_seq_one_letter_code
_entity_poly.pdbx_strand_id
1 'polypeptide(L)'
;MPTFSGSITTTGKSEAIRLDKALFRLHPEFRQKAKVRAQVIAPGHALISVMEEGAPEVQEEDPVVTAFLAFLEKDMKAHPKRMAALSKRSIARATRLTRRVKVTDDERLPDDISF
;
A
#
# COMPACT_ATOMS: atom_id res chain seq x y z
N MET A 1 -16.02 15.94 -12.45
CA MET A 1 -14.67 16.05 -11.86
C MET A 1 -13.85 16.97 -12.75
N PRO A 2 -13.03 17.87 -12.22
CA PRO A 2 -12.18 18.73 -13.04
C PRO A 2 -11.14 17.86 -13.77
N THR A 3 -11.03 18.07 -15.08
CA THR A 3 -10.02 17.40 -15.94
C THR A 3 -9.01 18.46 -16.37
N PHE A 4 -7.73 18.12 -16.28
CA PHE A 4 -6.63 19.00 -16.67
C PHE A 4 -5.84 18.35 -17.79
N SER A 5 -5.48 19.13 -18.80
CA SER A 5 -4.71 18.66 -19.94
C SER A 5 -3.25 19.08 -19.83
N GLY A 6 -2.40 18.44 -20.61
CA GLY A 6 -0.98 18.73 -20.65
C GLY A 6 -0.30 18.13 -21.86
N SER A 7 0.98 18.45 -22.00
CA SER A 7 1.84 17.96 -23.08
C SER A 7 3.16 17.44 -22.53
N ILE A 8 3.73 16.43 -23.18
CA ILE A 8 5.11 16.00 -22.92
C ILE A 8 6.07 16.95 -23.63
N THR A 9 7.09 17.39 -22.92
CA THR A 9 8.13 18.29 -23.44
C THR A 9 9.51 17.79 -23.02
N THR A 10 10.54 18.07 -23.81
CA THR A 10 11.91 17.72 -23.45
C THR A 10 12.54 18.84 -22.62
N THR A 11 13.07 18.51 -21.46
CA THR A 11 13.84 19.41 -20.58
C THR A 11 15.24 18.85 -20.40
N GLY A 12 16.21 19.42 -21.12
CA GLY A 12 17.60 18.95 -21.10
C GLY A 12 17.71 17.51 -21.63
N LYS A 13 18.12 16.57 -20.76
CA LYS A 13 18.24 15.14 -21.09
C LYS A 13 17.02 14.30 -20.68
N SER A 14 15.95 14.93 -20.21
CA SER A 14 14.77 14.26 -19.65
C SER A 14 13.48 14.74 -20.29
N GLU A 15 12.42 13.96 -20.16
CA GLU A 15 11.06 14.37 -20.49
C GLU A 15 10.35 14.94 -19.27
N ALA A 16 9.47 15.90 -19.50
CA ALA A 16 8.67 16.58 -18.49
C ALA A 16 7.21 16.69 -18.95
N ILE A 17 6.28 16.46 -18.02
CA ILE A 17 4.85 16.65 -18.26
C ILE A 17 4.50 18.08 -17.87
N ARG A 18 4.06 18.88 -18.85
CA ARG A 18 3.56 20.24 -18.62
C ARG A 18 2.06 20.21 -18.47
N LEU A 19 1.55 20.56 -17.29
CA LEU A 19 0.11 20.61 -16.97
C LEU A 19 -0.38 22.07 -16.90
N ASP A 20 -1.68 22.26 -17.14
CA ASP A 20 -2.33 23.57 -17.08
C ASP A 20 -2.19 24.23 -15.69
N LYS A 21 -1.92 25.54 -15.66
CA LYS A 21 -1.74 26.31 -14.41
C LYS A 21 -2.95 26.22 -13.46
N ALA A 22 -4.13 25.93 -13.99
CA ALA A 22 -5.37 25.75 -13.22
C ALA A 22 -5.27 24.61 -12.20
N LEU A 23 -4.55 23.53 -12.53
CA LEU A 23 -4.33 22.40 -11.63
C LEU A 23 -3.62 22.86 -10.36
N PHE A 24 -2.50 23.56 -10.50
CA PHE A 24 -1.69 24.03 -9.35
C PHE A 24 -2.38 25.12 -8.51
N ARG A 25 -3.37 25.81 -9.08
CA ARG A 25 -4.19 26.78 -8.35
C ARG A 25 -5.25 26.09 -7.49
N LEU A 26 -5.87 25.03 -8.01
CA LEU A 26 -6.92 24.27 -7.31
C LEU A 26 -6.32 23.24 -6.35
N HIS A 27 -5.15 22.69 -6.68
CA HIS A 27 -4.41 21.67 -5.94
C HIS A 27 -3.02 22.21 -5.55
N PRO A 28 -2.92 23.06 -4.51
CA PRO A 28 -1.67 23.65 -4.06
C PRO A 28 -0.62 22.64 -3.58
N GLU A 29 -1.01 21.39 -3.32
CA GLU A 29 -0.12 20.27 -3.01
C GLU A 29 0.92 20.00 -4.11
N PHE A 30 0.62 20.31 -5.38
CA PHE A 30 1.53 20.10 -6.51
C PHE A 30 2.45 21.31 -6.83
N ARG A 31 2.68 22.22 -5.87
CA ARG A 31 3.47 23.45 -6.08
C ARG A 31 4.91 23.18 -6.57
N GLN A 32 5.53 24.22 -7.12
CA GLN A 32 6.95 24.18 -7.51
C GLN A 32 7.82 23.65 -6.36
N LYS A 33 8.72 22.70 -6.68
CA LYS A 33 9.60 21.95 -5.77
C LYS A 33 8.95 20.83 -4.95
N ALA A 34 7.64 20.58 -5.07
CA ALA A 34 7.04 19.38 -4.52
C ALA A 34 7.68 18.14 -5.15
N LYS A 35 8.09 17.17 -4.33
CA LYS A 35 8.52 15.86 -4.81
C LYS A 35 7.26 15.06 -5.14
N VAL A 36 7.25 14.44 -6.31
CA VAL A 36 6.10 13.65 -6.76
C VAL A 36 6.58 12.26 -7.17
N ARG A 37 5.71 11.26 -6.95
CA ARG A 37 5.89 9.89 -7.42
C ARG A 37 4.89 9.64 -8.55
N ALA A 38 5.37 9.14 -9.67
CA ALA A 38 4.52 8.64 -10.75
C ALA A 38 4.54 7.11 -10.74
N GLN A 39 3.37 6.47 -10.61
CA GLN A 39 3.20 5.02 -10.67
C GLN A 39 2.36 4.65 -11.88
N VAL A 40 2.80 3.67 -12.67
CA VAL A 40 2.02 3.16 -13.81
C VAL A 40 1.01 2.16 -13.29
N ILE A 41 -0.27 2.46 -13.43
CA ILE A 41 -1.38 1.61 -12.94
C ILE A 41 -2.00 0.77 -14.06
N ALA A 42 -1.84 1.19 -15.31
CA ALA A 42 -2.25 0.46 -16.52
C ALA A 42 -1.53 1.04 -17.75
N PRO A 43 -1.53 0.35 -18.92
CA PRO A 43 -0.99 0.91 -20.15
C PRO A 43 -1.59 2.29 -20.47
N GLY A 44 -0.73 3.30 -20.65
CA GLY A 44 -1.14 4.69 -20.90
C GLY A 44 -1.69 5.47 -19.70
N HIS A 45 -1.72 4.86 -18.50
CA HIS A 45 -2.29 5.48 -17.30
C HIS A 45 -1.25 5.52 -16.17
N ALA A 46 -0.97 6.72 -15.67
CA ALA A 46 -0.10 6.94 -14.53
C ALA A 46 -0.83 7.71 -13.42
N LEU A 47 -0.67 7.25 -12.19
CA LEU A 47 -1.08 7.95 -10.98
C LEU A 47 0.10 8.81 -10.50
N ILE A 48 -0.15 10.11 -10.29
CA ILE A 48 0.85 11.05 -9.77
C ILE A 48 0.43 11.47 -8.36
N SER A 49 1.30 11.22 -7.38
CA SER A 49 1.07 11.54 -5.96
C SER A 49 2.20 12.41 -5.43
N VAL A 50 1.89 13.34 -4.52
CA VAL A 50 2.88 14.16 -3.82
C VAL A 50 3.54 13.32 -2.72
N MET A 51 4.86 13.40 -2.60
CA MET A 51 5.62 12.79 -1.52
C MET A 51 5.91 13.83 -0.45
N GLU A 52 5.54 13.55 0.80
CA GLU A 52 5.95 14.36 1.94
C GLU A 52 7.44 14.11 2.26
N GLU A 53 8.19 15.19 2.53
CA GLU A 53 9.60 15.05 2.92
C GLU A 53 9.70 14.37 4.29
N GLY A 54 10.29 13.17 4.31
CA GLY A 54 10.41 12.35 5.52
C GLY A 54 9.37 11.23 5.62
N ALA A 55 8.46 11.10 4.66
CA ALA A 55 7.63 9.90 4.58
C ALA A 55 8.53 8.68 4.35
N PRO A 56 8.47 7.64 5.21
CA PRO A 56 9.19 6.40 4.97
C PRO A 56 8.81 5.87 3.58
N GLU A 57 9.69 5.11 2.94
CA GLU A 57 9.25 4.24 1.85
C GLU A 57 8.11 3.41 2.40
N VAL A 58 6.89 3.79 2.03
CA VAL A 58 5.70 3.01 2.32
C VAL A 58 5.97 1.69 1.61
N GLN A 59 6.43 0.69 2.38
CA GLN A 59 6.21 -0.70 2.02
C GLN A 59 4.76 -0.73 1.59
N GLU A 60 4.50 -1.13 0.34
CA GLU A 60 3.14 -1.23 -0.19
C GLU A 60 2.34 -2.11 0.78
N GLU A 61 1.70 -1.49 1.76
CA GLU A 61 0.76 -2.16 2.63
C GLU A 61 -0.37 -2.55 1.68
N ASP A 62 -0.50 -3.86 1.45
CA ASP A 62 -1.53 -4.41 0.59
C ASP A 62 -2.89 -3.81 1.03
N PRO A 63 -3.57 -3.05 0.16
CA PRO A 63 -4.79 -2.35 0.52
C PRO A 63 -5.88 -3.30 1.02
N VAL A 64 -5.85 -4.58 0.60
CA VAL A 64 -6.74 -5.62 1.11
C VAL A 64 -6.39 -5.96 2.56
N VAL A 65 -5.11 -6.16 2.86
CA VAL A 65 -4.63 -6.44 4.22
C VAL A 65 -4.95 -5.27 5.14
N THR A 66 -4.71 -4.03 4.70
CA THR A 66 -5.04 -2.83 5.49
C THR A 66 -6.54 -2.73 5.76
N ALA A 67 -7.39 -2.95 4.76
CA ALA A 67 -8.85 -2.93 4.94
C ALA A 67 -9.33 -4.03 5.89
N PHE A 68 -8.75 -5.24 5.79
CA PHE A 68 -9.07 -6.36 6.66
C PHE A 68 -8.67 -6.09 8.12
N LEU A 69 -7.46 -5.57 8.35
CA LEU A 69 -6.99 -5.24 9.69
C LEU A 69 -7.83 -4.11 10.32
N ALA A 70 -8.21 -3.09 9.55
CA ALA A 70 -9.09 -2.02 10.02
C ALA A 70 -10.49 -2.55 10.40
N PHE A 71 -11.02 -3.52 9.65
CA PHE A 71 -12.26 -4.21 10.00
C PHE A 71 -12.14 -4.97 11.32
N LEU A 72 -11.05 -5.74 11.50
CA LEU A 72 -10.79 -6.47 12.75
C LEU A 72 -10.66 -5.52 13.95
N GLU A 73 -9.89 -4.43 13.80
CA GLU A 73 -9.72 -3.43 14.85
C GLU A 73 -11.07 -2.87 15.31
N LYS A 74 -11.95 -2.52 14.35
CA LYS A 74 -13.28 -2.00 14.64
C LYS A 74 -14.13 -3.01 15.40
N ASP A 75 -14.13 -4.29 14.98
CA ASP A 75 -14.90 -5.35 15.65
C ASP A 75 -14.37 -5.62 17.07
N MET A 76 -13.05 -5.66 17.26
CA MET A 76 -12.41 -5.86 18.57
C MET A 76 -12.78 -4.76 19.56
N LYS A 77 -12.84 -3.50 19.11
CA LYS A 77 -13.26 -2.36 19.94
C LYS A 77 -14.77 -2.39 20.26
N ALA A 78 -15.60 -2.75 19.29
CA ALA A 78 -17.05 -2.79 19.45
C ALA A 78 -17.53 -3.99 20.30
N HIS A 79 -16.83 -5.12 20.20
CA HIS A 79 -17.23 -6.39 20.80
C HIS A 79 -16.08 -7.10 21.54
N PRO A 80 -15.48 -6.47 22.56
CA PRO A 80 -14.30 -7.03 23.25
C PRO A 80 -14.58 -8.39 23.91
N LYS A 81 -15.84 -8.68 24.27
CA LYS A 81 -16.27 -9.96 24.85
C LYS A 81 -16.20 -11.14 23.87
N ARG A 82 -16.08 -10.90 22.57
CA ARG A 82 -15.91 -11.95 21.54
C ARG A 82 -14.46 -12.41 21.40
N MET A 83 -13.51 -11.63 21.92
CA MET A 83 -12.11 -12.05 21.96
C MET A 83 -11.93 -13.09 23.07
N ALA A 84 -11.45 -14.26 22.71
CA ALA A 84 -11.13 -15.32 23.67
C ALA A 84 -9.63 -15.61 23.62
N ALA A 85 -9.01 -15.71 24.81
CA ALA A 85 -7.65 -16.20 24.91
C ALA A 85 -7.57 -17.64 24.38
N LEU A 86 -6.47 -17.96 23.69
CA LEU A 86 -6.22 -19.33 23.27
C LEU A 86 -6.06 -20.24 24.49
N SER A 87 -6.84 -21.31 24.53
CA SER A 87 -6.73 -22.28 25.63
C SER A 87 -5.40 -23.04 25.56
N LYS A 88 -4.86 -23.44 26.72
CA LYS A 88 -3.67 -24.31 26.79
C LYS A 88 -3.83 -25.59 25.96
N ARG A 89 -5.06 -26.14 25.88
CA ARG A 89 -5.41 -27.30 25.06
C ARG A 89 -5.28 -26.99 23.56
N SER A 90 -5.73 -25.83 23.11
CA SER A 90 -5.62 -25.38 21.72
C SER A 90 -4.15 -25.22 21.32
N ILE A 91 -3.34 -24.62 22.18
CA ILE A 91 -1.89 -24.45 21.96
C ILE A 91 -1.21 -25.83 21.87
N ALA A 92 -1.44 -26.71 22.85
CA ALA A 92 -0.87 -28.05 22.84
C ALA A 92 -1.28 -28.86 21.60
N ARG A 93 -2.53 -28.70 21.14
CA ARG A 93 -3.01 -29.30 19.89
C ARG A 93 -2.26 -28.75 18.68
N ALA A 94 -2.11 -27.42 18.57
CA ALA A 94 -1.38 -26.77 17.49
C ALA A 94 0.07 -27.26 17.42
N THR A 95 0.80 -27.24 18.56
CA THR A 95 2.18 -27.74 18.66
C THR A 95 2.29 -29.22 18.25
N ARG A 96 1.32 -30.05 18.64
CA ARG A 96 1.30 -31.46 18.23
C ARG A 96 1.09 -31.61 16.72
N LEU A 97 0.19 -30.83 16.13
CA LEU A 97 -0.10 -30.87 14.69
C LEU A 97 1.10 -30.40 13.87
N THR A 98 1.84 -29.40 14.34
CA THR A 98 2.98 -28.82 13.61
C THR A 98 4.33 -29.46 13.94
N ARG A 99 4.39 -30.46 14.85
CA ARG A 99 5.65 -31.03 15.38
C ARG A 99 6.67 -31.49 14.32
N ARG A 100 6.23 -31.84 13.12
CA ARG A 100 7.11 -32.34 12.03
C ARG A 100 7.24 -31.36 10.86
N VAL A 101 6.59 -30.21 10.94
CA VAL A 101 6.72 -29.15 9.95
C VAL A 101 8.01 -28.40 10.27
N LYS A 102 8.97 -28.48 9.35
CA LYS A 102 10.19 -27.68 9.39
C LYS A 102 9.93 -26.46 8.51
N VAL A 103 10.05 -25.28 9.09
CA VAL A 103 9.93 -24.00 8.39
C VAL A 103 11.06 -23.10 8.88
N THR A 104 11.61 -22.30 7.97
CA THR A 104 12.51 -21.18 8.31
C THR A 104 11.84 -19.88 7.92
N ASP A 105 12.03 -18.81 8.70
CA ASP A 105 11.34 -17.53 8.47
C ASP A 105 11.71 -16.92 7.10
N ASP A 106 12.90 -17.23 6.58
CA ASP A 106 13.40 -16.79 5.28
C ASP A 106 13.11 -17.79 4.14
N GLU A 107 12.33 -18.85 4.40
CA GLU A 107 11.98 -19.84 3.38
C GLU A 107 11.05 -19.21 2.34
N ARG A 108 11.51 -19.14 1.09
CA ARG A 108 10.68 -18.67 0.00
C ARG A 108 9.62 -19.71 -0.33
N LEU A 109 8.35 -19.30 -0.26
CA LEU A 109 7.22 -20.14 -0.65
C LEU A 109 7.34 -20.52 -2.14
N PRO A 110 7.01 -21.78 -2.52
CA PRO A 110 6.93 -22.21 -3.91
C PRO A 110 5.96 -21.38 -4.75
N ASP A 111 6.30 -21.15 -6.02
CA ASP A 111 5.52 -20.31 -6.94
C ASP A 111 4.14 -20.93 -7.33
N ASP A 112 3.90 -22.19 -6.98
CA ASP A 112 2.64 -22.92 -7.21
C ASP A 112 1.62 -22.78 -6.06
N ILE A 113 1.98 -22.08 -4.98
CA ILE A 113 1.07 -21.72 -3.90
C ILE A 113 0.44 -20.35 -4.21
N SER A 114 -0.81 -20.34 -4.69
CA SER A 114 -1.61 -19.12 -4.83
C SER A 114 -2.52 -18.89 -3.62
N PHE A 115 -2.53 -17.67 -3.07
CA PHE A 115 -3.43 -17.24 -1.99
C PHE A 115 -4.78 -16.73 -2.52
#